data_AF-A0A0F9EM80-F1
#
_entry.id   AF-A0A0F9EM80-F1
#
_cell.length_a   1.000
_cell.length_b   1.000
_cell.length_c   1.000
_cell.angle_alpha   90.00
_cell.angle_beta   90.00
_cell.angle_gamma   90.00
#
_symmetry.space_group_name_H-M   'P 1'
#
loop_
_entity.id
_entity.type
_entity.pdbx_description
1 polymer ?
#
loop_
_entity_poly.entity_id
_entity_poly.type
_entity_poly.pdbx_seq_one_letter_code
_entity_poly.pdbx_strand_id
1 'polypeptide(L)'
;MSNKKITMVDVVVANHKKISSTKKQMALLRKNIDKIRNNINTKKINYPEFKECFDYVDNLFPRVNVKSVTLYKPSPKLMQKLGFGHAGGFYDRVSKIVVFTRFMSSIGTRDRYSIKAKLTQDEVIVHELCHYSYFEEGKSSVSQELNEEFAYGWSIGYLRQKGYSDEDIVDKNFL
;
A
#
# COMPACT_ATOMS: atom_id res chain seq x y z
N MET A 1 -8.79 -20.08 39.48
CA MET A 1 -8.58 -20.08 38.02
C MET A 1 -7.36 -20.92 37.72
N SER A 2 -7.51 -22.00 36.94
CA SER A 2 -6.41 -22.95 36.68
C SER A 2 -5.52 -22.42 35.55
N ASN A 3 -4.24 -22.17 35.84
CA ASN A 3 -3.23 -21.83 34.84
C ASN A 3 -2.95 -23.09 33.99
N LYS A 4 -3.57 -23.15 32.81
CA LYS A 4 -3.33 -24.23 31.84
C LYS A 4 -1.86 -24.17 31.40
N LYS A 5 -1.07 -25.18 31.77
CA LYS A 5 0.34 -25.31 31.38
C LYS A 5 0.41 -25.51 29.86
N ILE A 6 0.86 -24.49 29.13
CA ILE A 6 1.07 -24.58 27.68
C ILE A 6 2.25 -25.54 27.45
N THR A 7 2.03 -26.58 26.64
CA THR A 7 3.07 -27.56 26.33
C THR A 7 3.79 -27.19 25.03
N MET A 8 5.01 -27.69 24.82
CA MET A 8 5.74 -27.55 23.55
C MET A 8 4.93 -28.06 22.35
N VAL A 9 4.12 -29.10 22.54
CA VAL A 9 3.24 -29.64 21.50
C VAL A 9 2.16 -28.63 21.10
N ASP A 10 1.56 -27.92 22.06
CA ASP A 10 0.59 -26.86 21.78
C ASP A 10 1.20 -25.71 20.97
N VAL A 11 2.45 -25.34 21.26
CA VAL A 11 3.19 -24.30 20.53
C VAL A 11 3.47 -24.74 19.09
N VAL A 12 3.93 -25.98 18.89
CA VAL A 12 4.22 -26.52 17.55
C VAL A 12 2.95 -26.61 16.71
N VAL A 13 1.84 -27.09 17.27
CA VAL A 13 0.55 -27.18 16.56
C VAL A 13 0.01 -25.78 16.22
N ALA A 14 0.11 -24.82 17.15
CA ALA A 14 -0.29 -23.43 16.89
C ALA A 14 0.56 -22.78 15.79
N ASN A 15 1.89 -22.98 15.81
CA ASN A 15 2.78 -22.49 14.75
C ASN A 15 2.47 -23.15 13.40
N HIS A 16 2.24 -24.45 13.35
CA HIS A 16 1.88 -25.15 12.11
C HIS A 16 0.57 -24.63 11.52
N LYS A 17 -0.46 -24.40 12.37
CA LYS A 17 -1.72 -23.80 11.95
C LYS A 17 -1.53 -22.38 11.43
N LYS A 18 -0.71 -21.56 12.10
CA LYS A 18 -0.36 -20.20 11.68
C LYS A 18 0.32 -20.19 10.31
N ILE A 19 1.35 -21.01 10.12
CA ILE A 19 2.07 -21.14 8.84
C ILE A 19 1.14 -21.59 7.71
N SER A 20 0.28 -22.58 7.98
CA SER A 20 -0.71 -23.07 7.00
C SER A 20 -1.72 -21.97 6.61
N SER A 21 -2.20 -21.20 7.59
CA SER A 21 -3.09 -20.06 7.36
C SER A 21 -2.40 -18.99 6.49
N THR A 22 -1.18 -18.60 6.83
CA THR A 22 -0.39 -17.62 6.07
C THR A 22 -0.16 -18.08 4.62
N LYS A 23 0.18 -19.35 4.40
CA LYS A 23 0.32 -19.91 3.04
C LYS A 23 -0.98 -19.80 2.23
N LYS A 24 -2.13 -20.10 2.83
CA LYS A 24 -3.43 -19.97 2.17
C LYS A 24 -3.77 -18.52 1.83
N GLN A 25 -3.49 -17.58 2.75
CA GLN A 25 -3.69 -16.15 2.53
C GLN A 25 -2.80 -15.62 1.40
N MET A 26 -1.52 -16.02 1.35
CA MET A 26 -0.60 -15.64 0.27
C MET A 26 -1.04 -16.20 -1.08
N ALA A 27 -1.53 -17.45 -1.13
CA ALA A 27 -2.06 -18.03 -2.36
C ALA A 27 -3.32 -17.28 -2.85
N LEU A 28 -4.21 -16.90 -1.94
CA LEU A 28 -5.39 -16.10 -2.26
C LEU A 28 -5.00 -14.70 -2.77
N LEU A 29 -4.03 -14.05 -2.11
CA LEU A 29 -3.51 -12.74 -2.50
C LEU A 29 -2.95 -12.78 -3.92
N ARG A 30 -2.07 -13.74 -4.24
CA ARG A 30 -1.53 -13.93 -5.60
C ARG A 30 -2.64 -14.10 -6.63
N LYS A 31 -3.62 -14.98 -6.35
CA LYS A 31 -4.78 -15.19 -7.23
C LYS A 31 -5.58 -13.91 -7.45
N ASN A 32 -5.71 -13.06 -6.44
CA ASN A 32 -6.42 -11.78 -6.56
C ASN A 32 -5.60 -10.74 -7.33
N ILE A 33 -4.28 -10.70 -7.15
CA ILE A 33 -3.37 -9.88 -7.95
C ILE A 33 -3.45 -10.26 -9.43
N ASP A 34 -3.45 -11.55 -9.75
CA ASP A 34 -3.56 -12.02 -11.14
C ASP A 34 -4.90 -11.59 -11.76
N LYS A 35 -5.98 -11.62 -10.98
CA LYS A 35 -7.28 -11.09 -11.43
C LYS A 35 -7.20 -9.59 -11.70
N ILE A 36 -6.48 -8.80 -10.89
CA ILE A 36 -6.32 -7.37 -11.12
C ILE A 36 -5.56 -7.14 -12.43
N ARG A 37 -4.40 -7.79 -12.61
CA ARG A 37 -3.54 -7.63 -13.80
C ARG A 37 -4.24 -7.98 -15.11
N ASN A 38 -5.04 -9.04 -15.10
CA ASN A 38 -5.66 -9.61 -16.28
C ASN A 38 -7.12 -9.17 -16.47
N ASN A 39 -7.67 -8.32 -15.60
CA ASN A 39 -9.03 -7.82 -15.81
C ASN A 39 -9.07 -6.82 -16.96
N ILE A 40 -10.01 -7.01 -17.88
CA ILE A 40 -10.24 -6.08 -18.99
C ILE A 40 -10.56 -4.64 -18.56
N ASN A 41 -11.13 -4.46 -17.35
CA ASN A 41 -11.47 -3.15 -16.80
C ASN A 41 -10.38 -2.57 -15.89
N THR A 42 -9.21 -3.20 -15.80
CA THR A 42 -8.06 -2.62 -15.09
C THR A 42 -7.26 -1.77 -16.07
N LYS A 43 -7.21 -0.46 -15.83
CA LYS A 43 -6.35 0.43 -16.61
C LYS A 43 -4.90 0.21 -16.17
N LYS A 44 -4.02 -0.02 -17.13
CA LYS A 44 -2.56 0.03 -16.92
C LYS A 44 -2.10 1.46 -17.15
N ILE A 45 -1.26 1.97 -16.27
CA ILE A 45 -0.76 3.34 -16.29
C ILE A 45 0.76 3.24 -16.29
N ASN A 46 1.39 3.85 -17.27
CA ASN A 46 2.83 3.89 -17.44
C ASN A 46 3.28 5.34 -17.56
N TYR A 47 4.53 5.61 -17.24
CA TYR A 47 5.14 6.90 -17.56
C TYR A 47 4.99 7.19 -19.07
N PRO A 48 4.59 8.42 -19.49
CA PRO A 48 4.49 9.64 -18.69
C PRO A 48 3.09 9.97 -18.13
N GLU A 49 2.14 9.05 -18.08
CA GLU A 49 0.90 9.28 -17.31
C GLU A 49 1.25 9.48 -15.82
N PHE A 50 0.73 10.53 -15.18
CA PHE A 50 1.16 10.98 -13.84
C PHE A 50 2.67 11.30 -13.75
N LYS A 51 3.21 11.93 -14.81
CA LYS A 51 4.63 12.32 -14.92
C LYS A 51 5.21 12.93 -13.65
N GLU A 52 4.51 13.88 -13.02
CA GLU A 52 4.98 14.57 -11.81
C GLU A 52 5.19 13.61 -10.63
N CYS A 53 4.30 12.64 -10.44
CA CYS A 53 4.44 11.62 -9.38
C CYS A 53 5.66 10.75 -9.64
N PHE A 54 5.82 10.27 -10.87
CA PHE A 54 6.96 9.45 -11.27
C PHE A 54 8.27 10.22 -11.13
N ASP A 55 8.34 11.46 -11.63
CA ASP A 55 9.53 12.29 -11.55
C ASP A 55 9.91 12.62 -10.10
N TYR A 56 8.92 12.93 -9.26
CA TYR A 56 9.17 13.18 -7.84
C TYR A 56 9.84 11.98 -7.16
N VAL A 57 9.27 10.78 -7.32
CA VAL A 57 9.81 9.57 -6.66
C VAL A 57 11.12 9.12 -7.31
N ASP A 58 11.27 9.24 -8.62
CA ASP A 58 12.52 8.94 -9.34
C ASP A 58 13.68 9.84 -8.85
N ASN A 59 13.40 11.10 -8.53
CA ASN A 59 14.40 12.00 -7.91
C ASN A 59 14.75 11.60 -6.48
N LEU A 60 13.80 11.07 -5.70
CA LEU A 60 14.07 10.56 -4.35
C LEU A 60 14.85 9.25 -4.36
N PHE A 61 14.56 8.37 -5.31
CA PHE A 61 15.11 7.02 -5.43
C PHE A 61 15.72 6.76 -6.83
N PRO A 62 16.79 7.49 -7.21
CA PRO A 62 17.31 7.48 -8.59
C PRO A 62 17.88 6.14 -9.05
N ARG A 63 18.11 5.20 -8.12
CA ARG A 63 18.65 3.87 -8.41
C ARG A 63 17.58 2.82 -8.72
N VAL A 64 16.31 3.11 -8.44
CA VAL A 64 15.19 2.15 -8.55
C VAL A 64 14.60 2.08 -9.97
N ASN A 65 14.80 3.12 -10.80
CA ASN A 65 14.18 3.24 -12.13
C ASN A 65 12.64 3.13 -12.07
N VAL A 66 12.02 3.98 -11.24
CA VAL A 66 10.58 3.97 -10.97
C VAL A 66 9.75 4.23 -12.24
N LYS A 67 10.29 4.96 -13.20
CA LYS A 67 9.65 5.24 -14.50
C LYS A 67 9.36 3.99 -15.35
N SER A 68 10.01 2.87 -15.06
CA SER A 68 9.74 1.58 -15.71
C SER A 68 8.54 0.81 -15.12
N VAL A 69 7.99 1.27 -14.01
CA VAL A 69 6.90 0.59 -13.30
C VAL A 69 5.56 0.82 -13.98
N THR A 70 4.78 -0.26 -14.14
CA THR A 70 3.36 -0.18 -14.51
C THR A 70 2.49 -0.14 -13.27
N LEU A 71 1.68 0.90 -13.15
CA LEU A 71 0.62 1.01 -12.13
C LEU A 71 -0.68 0.38 -12.65
N TYR A 72 -1.44 -0.25 -11.76
CA TYR A 72 -2.71 -0.86 -12.09
C TYR A 72 -3.86 -0.12 -11.39
N LYS A 73 -4.79 0.39 -12.18
CA LYS A 73 -6.00 1.06 -11.72
C LYS A 73 -7.24 0.21 -12.00
N PRO A 74 -7.57 -0.76 -11.14
CA PRO A 74 -8.79 -1.55 -11.24
C PRO A 74 -10.04 -0.70 -10.96
N SER A 75 -11.20 -1.18 -11.43
CA SER A 75 -12.47 -0.55 -11.07
C SER A 75 -12.78 -0.73 -9.56
N PRO A 76 -13.47 0.23 -8.92
CA PRO A 76 -13.88 0.09 -7.51
C PRO A 76 -14.70 -1.19 -7.24
N LYS A 77 -15.56 -1.58 -8.19
CA LYS A 77 -16.35 -2.82 -8.12
C LYS A 77 -15.47 -4.07 -8.07
N LEU A 78 -14.37 -4.10 -8.84
CA LEU A 78 -13.40 -5.19 -8.79
C LEU A 78 -12.69 -5.23 -7.44
N MET A 79 -12.25 -4.08 -6.94
CA MET A 79 -11.59 -3.97 -5.62
C MET A 79 -12.50 -4.48 -4.50
N GLN A 80 -13.77 -4.07 -4.48
CA GLN A 80 -14.74 -4.55 -3.49
C GLN A 80 -14.92 -6.08 -3.56
N LYS A 81 -15.07 -6.64 -4.78
CA LYS A 81 -15.21 -8.10 -4.98
C LYS A 81 -14.00 -8.89 -4.49
N LEU A 82 -12.80 -8.30 -4.55
CA LEU A 82 -11.55 -8.95 -4.15
C LEU A 82 -11.20 -8.74 -2.67
N GLY A 83 -12.02 -7.99 -1.92
CA GLY A 83 -11.81 -7.69 -0.50
C GLY A 83 -10.94 -6.46 -0.24
N PHE A 84 -10.64 -5.65 -1.27
CA PHE A 84 -9.84 -4.42 -1.19
C PHE A 84 -10.67 -3.13 -1.31
N GLY A 85 -11.98 -3.20 -1.07
CA GLY A 85 -12.90 -2.08 -1.31
C GLY A 85 -12.63 -0.82 -0.50
N HIS A 86 -11.80 -0.91 0.55
CA HIS A 86 -11.46 0.20 1.45
C HIS A 86 -10.03 0.73 1.26
N ALA A 87 -9.22 0.11 0.40
CA ALA A 87 -7.85 0.57 0.14
C ALA A 87 -7.86 1.71 -0.88
N GLY A 88 -7.14 2.81 -0.60
CA GLY A 88 -6.88 3.86 -1.60
C GLY A 88 -5.85 3.42 -2.65
N GLY A 89 -4.85 2.66 -2.19
CA GLY A 89 -3.84 1.98 -2.99
C GLY A 89 -3.16 0.91 -2.14
N PHE A 90 -2.26 0.15 -2.78
CA PHE A 90 -1.28 -0.67 -2.08
C PHE A 90 -0.16 -1.08 -3.04
N TYR A 91 1.03 -1.28 -2.47
CA TYR A 91 2.12 -2.02 -3.08
C TYR A 91 2.15 -3.48 -2.57
N ASP A 92 2.03 -4.46 -3.47
CA ASP A 92 2.26 -5.87 -3.12
C ASP A 92 3.71 -6.26 -3.38
N ARG A 93 4.46 -6.48 -2.30
CA ARG A 93 5.90 -6.80 -2.33
C ARG A 93 6.22 -8.09 -3.09
N VAL A 94 5.36 -9.09 -2.98
CA VAL A 94 5.61 -10.43 -3.54
C VAL A 94 5.44 -10.42 -5.05
N SER A 95 4.35 -9.80 -5.53
CA SER A 95 4.04 -9.74 -6.96
C SER A 95 4.67 -8.52 -7.63
N LYS A 96 5.26 -7.60 -6.84
CA LYS A 96 5.85 -6.33 -7.28
C LYS A 96 4.88 -5.50 -8.13
N ILE A 97 3.69 -5.25 -7.60
CA ILE A 97 2.69 -4.40 -8.26
C ILE A 97 2.31 -3.22 -7.39
N VAL A 98 2.07 -2.09 -8.04
CA VAL A 98 1.44 -0.94 -7.42
C VAL A 98 0.01 -0.85 -7.95
N VAL A 99 -0.94 -0.88 -7.02
CA VAL A 99 -2.37 -0.75 -7.30
C VAL A 99 -2.86 0.52 -6.67
N PHE A 100 -3.70 1.27 -7.40
CA PHE A 100 -4.41 2.39 -6.82
C PHE A 100 -5.84 2.45 -7.35
N THR A 101 -6.76 2.97 -6.54
CA THR A 101 -8.17 3.10 -6.92
C THR A 101 -8.64 4.53 -6.66
N ARG A 102 -9.76 4.90 -7.29
CA ARG A 102 -10.43 6.16 -6.95
C ARG A 102 -10.96 6.02 -5.54
N PHE A 103 -10.44 6.83 -4.62
CA PHE A 103 -10.86 6.88 -3.23
C PHE A 103 -12.40 7.00 -3.17
N MET A 104 -13.07 5.99 -2.61
CA MET A 104 -14.47 6.12 -2.22
C MET A 104 -14.45 6.77 -0.84
N SER A 105 -14.96 8.00 -0.75
CA SER A 105 -15.01 8.77 0.49
C SER A 105 -15.63 7.96 1.63
N SER A 106 -14.87 7.86 2.72
CA SER A 106 -15.29 7.65 4.11
C SER A 106 -16.42 6.63 4.35
N ILE A 107 -16.04 5.40 4.71
CA ILE A 107 -16.78 4.70 5.76
C ILE A 107 -15.99 4.98 7.03
N GLY A 108 -16.56 5.80 7.91
CA GLY A 108 -15.95 6.14 9.19
C GLY A 108 -15.70 4.89 10.01
N THR A 109 -14.49 4.35 9.91
CA THR A 109 -13.93 3.56 11.00
C THR A 109 -13.57 4.57 12.09
N ARG A 110 -14.11 4.38 13.28
CA ARG A 110 -13.81 5.15 14.49
C ARG A 110 -12.38 4.90 14.99
N ASP A 111 -11.41 4.85 14.08
CA ASP A 111 -10.00 4.76 14.42
C ASP A 111 -9.40 6.16 14.43
N ARG A 112 -8.72 6.47 15.54
CA ARG A 112 -8.00 7.74 15.76
C ARG A 112 -6.88 7.98 14.74
N TYR A 113 -6.58 6.99 13.89
CA TYR A 113 -5.58 6.98 12.82
C TYR A 113 -6.18 7.09 11.40
N SER A 114 -7.46 7.40 11.27
CA SER A 114 -8.05 7.64 9.95
C SER A 114 -7.55 8.99 9.38
N ILE A 115 -6.99 8.95 8.17
CA ILE A 115 -6.65 10.14 7.39
C ILE A 115 -7.93 10.94 7.20
N LYS A 116 -7.96 12.18 7.69
CA LYS A 116 -9.15 13.03 7.66
C LYS A 116 -9.34 13.71 6.30
N ALA A 117 -8.26 13.81 5.52
CA ALA A 117 -8.29 14.41 4.20
C ALA A 117 -8.75 13.47 3.10
N LYS A 118 -9.38 14.09 2.10
CA LYS A 118 -9.68 13.45 0.81
C LYS A 118 -8.38 13.42 -0.02
N LEU A 119 -7.65 12.32 0.08
CA LEU A 119 -6.46 12.08 -0.75
C LEU A 119 -6.80 12.12 -2.24
N THR A 120 -5.98 12.84 -2.98
CA THR A 120 -6.00 12.86 -4.45
C THR A 120 -5.30 11.62 -5.01
N GLN A 121 -5.51 11.32 -6.30
CA GLN A 121 -4.96 10.08 -6.90
C GLN A 121 -3.44 10.11 -6.99
N ASP A 122 -2.89 11.26 -7.34
CA ASP A 122 -1.46 11.52 -7.40
C ASP A 122 -0.78 11.37 -6.04
N GLU A 123 -1.39 11.86 -4.95
CA GLU A 123 -0.87 11.66 -3.58
C GLU A 123 -0.79 10.17 -3.22
N VAL A 124 -1.81 9.38 -3.55
CA VAL A 124 -1.78 7.92 -3.36
C VAL A 124 -0.70 7.27 -4.22
N ILE A 125 -0.56 7.68 -5.48
CA ILE A 125 0.47 7.13 -6.37
C ILE A 125 1.87 7.38 -5.81
N VAL A 126 2.16 8.60 -5.34
CA VAL A 126 3.46 8.94 -4.74
C VAL A 126 3.72 8.05 -3.51
N HIS A 127 2.74 7.91 -2.61
CA HIS A 127 2.85 7.06 -1.42
C HIS A 127 3.19 5.60 -1.79
N GLU A 128 2.46 5.01 -2.72
CA GLU A 128 2.67 3.61 -3.09
C GLU A 128 3.97 3.40 -3.89
N LEU A 129 4.39 4.39 -4.68
CA LEU A 129 5.68 4.37 -5.37
C LEU A 129 6.86 4.50 -4.39
N CYS A 130 6.70 5.23 -3.28
CA CYS A 130 7.67 5.28 -2.19
C CYS A 130 7.82 3.90 -1.52
N HIS A 131 6.72 3.20 -1.25
CA HIS A 131 6.78 1.82 -0.78
C HIS A 131 7.52 0.91 -1.74
N TYR A 132 7.14 0.93 -3.02
CA TYR A 132 7.84 0.15 -4.06
C TYR A 132 9.35 0.41 -4.04
N SER A 133 9.74 1.68 -4.03
CA SER A 133 11.14 2.09 -4.12
C SER A 133 11.95 1.66 -2.92
N TYR A 134 11.40 1.82 -1.71
CA TYR A 134 12.06 1.37 -0.49
C TYR A 134 12.41 -0.13 -0.51
N PHE A 135 11.52 -0.97 -1.03
CA PHE A 135 11.78 -2.42 -1.11
C PHE A 135 12.73 -2.79 -2.25
N GLU A 136 12.68 -2.10 -3.39
CA GLU A 136 13.61 -2.37 -4.49
C GLU A 136 15.05 -1.92 -4.20
N GLU A 137 15.27 -0.96 -3.29
CA GLU A 137 16.60 -0.62 -2.79
C GLU A 137 17.23 -1.71 -1.88
N GLY A 138 16.56 -2.85 -1.69
CA GLY A 138 17.06 -3.98 -0.91
C GLY A 138 16.91 -3.81 0.60
N LYS A 139 16.09 -2.86 1.06
CA LYS A 139 15.77 -2.69 2.48
C LYS A 139 14.81 -3.79 2.94
N SER A 140 15.07 -4.39 4.09
CA SER A 140 14.29 -5.51 4.61
C SER A 140 13.65 -5.22 5.97
N SER A 141 12.42 -5.72 6.13
CA SER A 141 11.79 -6.12 7.41
C SER A 141 11.61 -5.07 8.52
N VAL A 142 11.20 -3.84 8.18
CA VAL A 142 10.55 -2.96 9.17
C VAL A 142 9.10 -3.39 9.42
N SER A 143 8.55 -3.02 10.58
CA SER A 143 7.13 -3.23 10.87
C SER A 143 6.26 -2.54 9.81
N GLN A 144 5.02 -3.01 9.64
CA GLN A 144 4.10 -2.37 8.70
C GLN A 144 3.86 -0.90 9.06
N GLU A 145 3.69 -0.60 10.35
CA GLU A 145 3.50 0.76 10.86
C GLU A 145 4.67 1.68 10.47
N LEU A 146 5.91 1.26 10.73
CA LEU A 146 7.09 2.06 10.41
C LEU A 146 7.28 2.22 8.89
N ASN A 147 6.89 1.21 8.11
CA ASN A 147 6.91 1.32 6.64
C ASN A 147 5.93 2.39 6.14
N GLU A 148 4.73 2.47 6.70
CA GLU A 148 3.76 3.53 6.39
C GLU A 148 4.31 4.90 6.78
N GLU A 149 4.87 5.04 7.99
CA GLU A 149 5.47 6.30 8.45
C GLU A 149 6.58 6.80 7.52
N PHE A 150 7.44 5.91 7.02
CA PHE A 150 8.46 6.29 6.05
C PHE A 150 7.87 6.74 4.71
N ALA A 151 6.87 6.02 4.19
CA ALA A 151 6.20 6.40 2.94
C ALA A 151 5.49 7.76 3.05
N TYR A 152 4.84 8.03 4.19
CA TYR A 152 4.29 9.36 4.47
C TYR A 152 5.39 10.41 4.55
N GLY A 153 6.47 10.15 5.29
CA GLY A 153 7.61 11.04 5.42
C GLY A 153 8.22 11.45 4.07
N TRP A 154 8.39 10.50 3.14
CA TRP A 154 8.86 10.78 1.78
C TRP A 154 7.84 11.53 0.92
N SER A 155 6.55 11.39 1.22
CA SER A 155 5.47 12.05 0.49
C SER A 155 5.26 13.53 0.90
N ILE A 156 5.77 13.95 2.08
CA ILE A 156 5.66 15.34 2.58
C ILE A 156 6.19 16.36 1.57
N GLY A 157 7.34 16.10 0.94
CA GLY A 157 7.93 17.01 -0.03
C GLY A 157 7.01 17.25 -1.24
N TYR A 158 6.29 16.22 -1.68
CA TYR A 158 5.32 16.31 -2.75
C TYR A 158 4.09 17.13 -2.34
N LEU A 159 3.58 16.91 -1.11
CA LEU A 159 2.50 17.70 -0.55
C LEU A 159 2.88 19.19 -0.47
N ARG A 160 4.09 19.51 0.00
CA ARG A 160 4.58 20.89 0.03
C ARG A 160 4.69 21.52 -1.36
N GLN A 161 5.14 20.77 -2.37
CA GLN A 161 5.15 21.23 -3.78
C GLN A 161 3.76 21.55 -4.30
N LYS A 162 2.73 20.86 -3.80
CA LYS A 162 1.31 21.13 -4.10
C LYS A 162 0.72 22.28 -3.30
N GLY A 163 1.49 22.91 -2.41
CA GLY A 163 1.08 24.07 -1.63
C GLY A 163 0.43 23.75 -0.28
N TYR A 164 0.54 22.51 0.22
CA TYR A 164 0.13 22.21 1.60
C TYR A 164 1.12 22.82 2.59
N SER A 165 0.60 23.51 3.61
CA SER A 165 1.39 23.96 4.77
C SER A 165 1.75 22.80 5.70
N ASP A 166 2.70 23.00 6.61
CA ASP A 166 3.01 22.00 7.63
C ASP A 166 1.83 21.80 8.59
N GLU A 167 1.07 22.86 8.89
CA GLU A 167 -0.18 22.79 9.65
C GLU A 167 -1.24 21.95 8.91
N ASP A 168 -1.40 22.16 7.60
CA ASP A 168 -2.29 21.32 6.78
C ASP A 168 -1.91 19.85 6.85
N ILE A 169 -0.60 19.55 6.84
CA ILE A 169 -0.08 18.19 6.80
C ILE A 169 -0.39 17.45 8.11
N VAL A 170 -0.18 18.14 9.23
CA VAL A 170 -0.48 17.63 10.58
C VAL A 170 -1.99 17.51 10.79
N ASP A 171 -2.77 18.55 10.52
CA ASP A 171 -4.21 18.58 10.82
C ASP A 171 -5.02 17.55 10.03
N LYS A 172 -4.55 17.24 8.81
CA LYS A 172 -5.19 16.28 7.92
C LYS A 172 -4.80 14.82 8.19
N ASN A 173 -3.93 14.57 9.18
CA ASN A 173 -3.36 13.26 9.49
C ASN A 173 -2.76 12.59 8.22
N PHE A 174 -1.91 13.30 7.49
CA PHE A 174 -1.08 12.67 6.46
C PHE A 174 0.18 12.01 7.05
N LEU A 175 0.22 11.83 8.37
CA LEU A 175 1.27 11.24 9.19
C LEU A 175 0.67 10.17 10.09
#